data_AF-A0A1F5JIT2-F1
#
_entry.id   AF-A0A1F5JIT2-F1
#
_cell.length_a   1.000
_cell.length_b   1.000
_cell.length_c   1.000
_cell.angle_alpha   90.00
_cell.angle_beta   90.00
_cell.angle_gamma   90.00
#
_symmetry.space_group_name_H-M   'P 1'
#
loop_
_entity.id
_entity.type
_entity.pdbx_description
1 polymer ?
#
loop_
_entity_poly.entity_id
_entity_poly.type
_entity_poly.pdbx_seq_one_letter_code
_entity_poly.pdbx_strand_id
1 'polypeptide(L)' 'MQDIGKIFALLGIIFLILGLLFNIMPNWPRIPGDIYIDRPNIKIYIPFTSAIIASVILILILNFFKK' A
#
# COMPACT_ATOMS: atom_id res chain seq x y z
N MET A 1 -26.92 7.31 2.06
CA MET A 1 -26.14 8.40 1.40
C MET A 1 -24.98 8.90 2.27
N GLN A 2 -25.11 8.94 3.60
CA GLN A 2 -24.03 9.37 4.51
C GLN A 2 -22.79 8.44 4.49
N ASP A 3 -22.97 7.14 4.22
CA ASP A 3 -21.87 6.15 4.23
C ASP A 3 -20.92 6.26 3.04
N ILE A 4 -21.46 6.65 1.88
CA ILE A 4 -20.66 6.89 0.67
C ILE A 4 -19.67 8.04 0.88
N GLY A 5 -20.09 9.13 1.53
CA GLY A 5 -19.20 10.25 1.84
C GLY A 5 -18.03 9.85 2.74
N LYS A 6 -18.26 8.96 3.72
CA LYS A 6 -17.20 8.41 4.59
C LYS A 6 -16.23 7.52 3.81
N ILE A 7 -16.71 6.71 2.87
CA ILE A 7 -15.88 5.87 2.00
C ILE A 7 -14.97 6.73 1.12
N PHE A 8 -15.51 7.79 0.50
CA PHE A 8 -14.71 8.71 -0.32
C PHE A 8 -13.68 9.49 0.51
N ALA A 9 -14.05 9.95 1.71
CA ALA A 9 -13.12 10.62 2.62
C ALA A 9 -11.96 9.69 3.04
N LEU A 10 -12.27 8.43 3.36
CA LEU A 10 -11.26 7.42 3.68
C LEU A 10 -10.33 7.16 2.49
N LEU A 11 -10.88 6.95 1.29
CA LEU A 11 -10.08 6.75 0.08
C LEU A 11 -9.15 7.94 -0.17
N GLY A 12 -9.66 9.17 0.01
CA GLY A 12 -8.85 10.38 -0.09
C GLY A 12 -7.66 10.38 0.88
N ILE A 13 -7.87 10.01 2.15
CA ILE A 13 -6.80 9.88 3.15
C ILE A 13 -5.79 8.81 2.74
N ILE A 14 -6.24 7.65 2.27
CA ILE A 14 -5.37 6.56 1.81
C ILE A 14 -4.48 7.03 0.66
N PHE A 15 -5.05 7.67 -0.36
CA PHE A 15 -4.28 8.19 -1.50
C PHE A 15 -3.31 9.29 -1.09
N LEU A 16 -3.65 10.14 -0.13
CA LEU A 16 -2.78 11.20 0.38
C LEU A 16 -1.57 10.60 1.10
N ILE A 17 -1.78 9.58 1.93
CA ILE A 17 -0.72 8.84 2.62
C ILE A 17 0.18 8.11 1.61
N LEU A 18 -0.40 7.44 0.62
CA LEU A 18 0.36 6.80 -0.46
C LEU A 18 1.19 7.82 -1.25
N GLY A 19 0.60 8.95 -1.63
CA GLY A 19 1.32 10.02 -2.33
C GLY A 19 2.50 10.58 -1.53
N LEU A 20 2.34 10.78 -0.22
CA LEU A 20 3.42 11.19 0.68
C LEU A 20 4.51 10.13 0.78
N LEU A 21 4.14 8.85 0.94
CA LEU A 21 5.08 7.72 0.97
C LEU A 21 5.92 7.63 -0.31
N PHE A 22 5.28 7.80 -1.48
CA PHE A 22 5.98 7.80 -2.77
C PHE A 22 6.91 9.01 -2.95
N ASN A 23 6.58 10.17 -2.38
CA ASN A 23 7.38 11.40 -2.52
C ASN A 23 8.59 11.42 -1.56
N ILE A 24 8.44 10.86 -0.35
CA ILE A 24 9.52 10.80 0.65
C ILE A 24 10.54 9.69 0.31
N MET A 25 10.16 8.71 -0.52
CA MET A 25 11.02 7.58 -0.88
C MET A 25 11.22 7.45 -2.41
N PRO A 26 11.81 8.46 -3.09
CA PRO A 26 12.03 8.41 -4.54
C PRO A 26 12.98 7.28 -4.95
N ASN A 27 13.90 6.89 -4.06
CA ASN A 27 14.65 5.65 -4.13
C ASN A 27 14.19 4.76 -2.99
N TRP A 28 13.12 3.99 -3.21
CA TRP A 28 12.73 2.93 -2.28
C TRP A 28 13.96 2.04 -2.01
N PRO A 29 14.57 2.08 -0.80
CA PRO A 29 15.59 1.11 -0.46
C PRO A 29 14.85 -0.22 -0.52
N ARG A 30 15.26 -1.13 -1.43
CA ARG A 30 14.65 -2.45 -1.61
C ARG A 30 14.29 -2.98 -0.23
N ILE A 31 12.98 -3.07 0.09
CA ILE A 31 12.57 -3.52 1.41
C ILE A 31 13.21 -4.90 1.56
N PRO A 32 14.01 -5.15 2.61
CA PRO A 32 14.56 -6.47 2.85
C PRO A 32 13.37 -7.42 3.03
N GLY A 33 13.05 -8.18 1.98
CA GLY A 33 11.88 -9.05 1.91
C GLY A 33 11.09 -8.98 0.59
N ASP A 34 11.17 -7.87 -0.15
CA ASP A 34 10.64 -7.81 -1.52
C ASP A 34 11.70 -8.31 -2.52
N ILE A 35 11.45 -9.46 -3.15
CA ILE A 35 12.42 -10.11 -4.03
C ILE A 35 12.33 -9.45 -5.41
N TYR A 36 13.37 -8.71 -5.79
CA TYR A 36 13.49 -8.14 -7.13
C TYR A 36 14.60 -8.86 -7.90
N ILE A 37 14.20 -9.66 -8.88
CA ILE A 37 15.08 -10.38 -9.79
C ILE A 37 15.16 -9.56 -11.08
N ASP A 38 16.29 -8.89 -11.29
CA ASP A 38 16.59 -8.20 -12.55
C ASP A 38 17.57 -9.03 -13.37
N ARG A 39 17.08 -9.58 -14.48
CA ARG A 39 17.87 -10.30 -15.49
C ARG A 39 17.68 -9.58 -16.83
N PRO A 40 18.65 -9.66 -17.76
CA PRO A 40 18.60 -8.92 -19.04
C PRO A 40 17.32 -9.12 -19.86
N ASN A 41 16.62 -10.26 -19.70
CA ASN A 41 15.36 -10.54 -20.39
C ASN A 41 14.13 -10.64 -19.45
N ILE A 42 14.33 -10.63 -18.12
CA ILE A 42 13.27 -10.96 -17.15
C ILE A 42 13.42 -10.08 -15.91
N LYS A 43 12.37 -9.29 -15.64
CA LYS A 43 12.22 -8.54 -14.40
C LYS A 43 11.06 -9.11 -13.61
N ILE A 44 11.34 -9.75 -12.47
CA ILE A 44 10.32 -10.30 -11.57
C ILE A 44 10.41 -9.54 -10.24
N TYR A 45 9.28 -8.98 -9.83
CA TYR A 45 9.11 -8.36 -8.52
C TYR A 45 8.14 -9.20 -7.69
N ILE A 46 8.57 -9.65 -6.52
CA ILE A 46 7.76 -10.44 -5.58
C ILE A 46 7.57 -9.61 -4.31
N PRO A 47 6.43 -8.90 -4.17
CA PRO A 47 6.15 -8.02 -3.04
C PRO A 47 5.66 -8.79 -1.81
N PHE A 48 6.48 -9.62 -1.19
CA PHE A 48 6.07 -10.39 0.00
C PHE A 48 5.74 -9.47 1.18
N THR A 49 6.67 -8.58 1.54
CA THR A 49 6.52 -7.72 2.72
C THR A 49 5.48 -6.64 2.44
N SER A 50 5.49 -6.08 1.23
CA SER A 50 4.52 -5.08 0.80
C SER A 50 3.08 -5.63 0.79
N ALA A 51 2.86 -6.86 0.32
CA ALA A 51 1.53 -7.48 0.32
C ALA A 51 1.01 -7.76 1.74
N ILE A 52 1.88 -8.20 2.66
CA ILE A 52 1.51 -8.43 4.07
C ILE A 52 1.10 -7.11 4.73
N ILE A 53 1.88 -6.05 4.55
CA ILE A 53 1.59 -4.73 5.10
C ILE A 53 0.25 -4.20 4.56
N ALA A 54 0.05 -4.28 3.24
CA ALA A 54 -1.20 -3.87 2.61
C ALA A 54 -2.41 -4.65 3.18
N SER A 55 -2.26 -5.95 3.39
CA SER A 55 -3.31 -6.80 3.97
C SER A 55 -3.65 -6.39 5.41
N VAL A 56 -2.65 -6.17 6.27
CA VAL A 56 -2.85 -5.73 7.67
C VAL A 56 -3.54 -4.37 7.72
N ILE A 57 -3.12 -3.42 6.89
CA ILE A 57 -3.75 -2.09 6.80
C ILE A 57 -5.21 -2.22 6.38
N LEU A 58 -5.49 -3.04 5.35
CA LEU A 58 -6.85 -3.25 4.87
C LEU A 58 -7.74 -3.87 5.96
N ILE A 59 -7.22 -4.85 6.71
CA ILE A 59 -7.93 -5.47 7.84
C ILE A 59 -8.22 -4.45 8.94
N LEU A 60 -7.25 -3.62 9.32
CA LEU A 60 -7.43 -2.58 10.33
C LEU A 60 -8.49 -1.57 9.92
N ILE A 61 -8.47 -1.14 8.66
CA ILE A 61 -9.46 -0.23 8.09
C ILE A 61 -10.85 -0.88 8.14
N LEU A 62 -11.02 -2.07 7.57
CA LEU A 62 -12.31 -2.76 7.52
C LEU A 62 -12.88 -3.02 8.93
N ASN A 63 -12.01 -3.36 9.89
CA ASN A 63 -12.42 -3.58 11.27
C ASN A 63 -12.82 -2.27 11.97
N PHE A 64 -12.13 -1.17 11.68
CA PHE A 64 -12.48 0.16 12.19
C PHE A 64 -13.85 0.63 11.71
N PHE A 65 -14.22 0.35 10.46
CA PHE A 65 -15.55 0.67 9.92
C PHE A 65 -16.66 -0.32 10.31
N LYS A 66 -16.31 -1.53 10.75
CA LYS A 66 -17.28 -2.53 11.22
C LYS A 66 -17.80 -2.27 12.64
N LYS A 67 -17.17 -1.35 13.37
CA LYS A 67 -17.58 -0.91 14.71
C LYS A 67 -18.27 0.45 14.63
#